data_AF-A0A512J236-F1
#
_entry.id   AF-A0A512J236-F1
#
_cell.length_a   1.000
_cell.length_b   1.000
_cell.length_c   1.000
_cell.angle_alpha   90.00
_cell.angle_beta   90.00
_cell.angle_gamma   90.00
#
_symmetry.space_group_name_H-M   'P 1'
#
loop_
_entity.id
_entity.type
_entity.pdbx_description
1 polymer ?
#
loop_
_entity_poly.entity_id
_entity_poly.type
_entity_poly.pdbx_seq_one_letter_code
_entity_poly.pdbx_strand_id
1 'polypeptide(L)'
;MAETMQRPLPVQTRKVLEVLTDQFATPTAIARDACLPGRERTSAAERICEALERRGLAERGGSKQQPKWRRLPNSDIDTARV
;
A
#
# COMPACT_ATOMS: atom_id res chain seq x y z
N MET A 1 -24.43 13.30 1.18
CA MET A 1 -23.72 12.95 -0.07
C MET A 1 -22.24 12.92 0.29
N ALA A 2 -21.63 11.73 0.37
CA ALA A 2 -20.27 11.58 0.90
C ALA A 2 -19.25 11.95 -0.18
N GLU A 3 -18.86 13.22 -0.21
CA GLU A 3 -17.68 13.68 -0.94
C GLU A 3 -16.47 12.94 -0.36
N THR A 4 -16.09 11.86 -1.02
CA THR A 4 -14.81 11.20 -0.78
C THR A 4 -13.76 12.10 -1.38
N MET A 5 -13.47 13.21 -0.68
CA MET A 5 -12.33 14.06 -0.91
C MET A 5 -11.11 13.14 -0.85
N GLN A 6 -10.67 12.67 -2.02
CA GLN A 6 -9.43 11.96 -2.21
C GLN A 6 -8.30 12.94 -1.86
N ARG A 7 -8.03 13.12 -0.56
CA ARG A 7 -6.87 13.85 -0.08
C ARG A 7 -5.66 13.24 -0.79
N PRO A 8 -4.83 14.06 -1.46
CA PRO A 8 -3.70 13.56 -2.21
C PRO A 8 -2.88 12.66 -1.29
N LEU A 9 -2.69 11.41 -1.73
CA LEU A 9 -1.87 10.46 -0.99
C LEU A 9 -0.51 11.10 -0.70
N PRO A 10 0.02 10.97 0.52
CA PRO A 10 1.38 11.42 0.83
C PRO A 10 2.35 10.85 -0.21
N VAL A 11 3.38 11.60 -0.58
CA VAL A 11 4.38 11.15 -1.57
C VAL A 11 4.95 9.77 -1.21
N GLN A 12 5.14 9.51 0.08
CA GLN A 12 5.60 8.21 0.59
C GLN A 12 4.58 7.09 0.35
N THR A 13 3.29 7.36 0.49
CA THR A 13 2.22 6.39 0.23
C THR A 13 2.11 6.05 -1.25
N ARG A 14 2.30 7.04 -2.13
CA ARG A 14 2.36 6.80 -3.59
C ARG A 14 3.53 5.89 -3.95
N LYS A 15 4.72 6.17 -3.44
CA LYS A 15 5.90 5.33 -3.65
C LYS A 15 5.69 3.89 -3.18
N VAL A 16 5.09 3.70 -2.00
CA VAL A 16 4.74 2.36 -1.50
C VAL A 16 3.72 1.67 -2.40
N LEU A 17 2.73 2.39 -2.92
CA LEU A 17 1.75 1.83 -3.86
C LEU A 17 2.37 1.46 -5.22
N GLU A 18 3.33 2.24 -5.71
CA GLU A 18 4.08 1.95 -6.95
C GLU A 18 4.95 0.69 -6.80
N VAL A 19 5.51 0.49 -5.61
CA VAL A 19 6.34 -0.67 -5.24
C VAL A 19 5.51 -1.93 -4.99
N LEU A 20 4.26 -1.76 -4.54
CA LEU A 20 3.35 -2.88 -4.37
C LEU A 20 3.04 -3.47 -5.76
N THR A 21 3.47 -4.71 -5.96
CA THR A 21 3.19 -5.48 -7.17
C THR A 21 2.03 -6.44 -6.93
N ASP A 22 1.60 -7.16 -7.97
CA ASP A 22 0.62 -8.25 -7.85
C ASP A 22 1.12 -9.40 -6.95
N GLN A 23 2.45 -9.46 -6.71
CA GLN A 23 3.06 -10.45 -5.82
C GLN A 23 3.08 -9.98 -4.35
N PHE A 24 2.92 -10.92 -3.44
CA PHE A 24 3.03 -10.70 -2.00
C PHE A 24 4.45 -10.33 -1.58
N ALA A 25 4.64 -9.08 -1.15
CA ALA A 25 5.90 -8.55 -0.64
C ALA A 25 5.88 -8.33 0.88
N THR A 26 7.02 -8.51 1.53
CA THR A 26 7.18 -8.22 2.98
C THR A 26 7.36 -6.72 3.21
N PRO A 27 7.01 -6.20 4.40
CA PRO A 27 7.08 -4.77 4.66
C PRO A 27 8.53 -4.25 4.62
N THR A 28 9.49 -5.12 4.92
CA THR A 28 10.92 -4.82 4.77
C THR A 28 11.34 -4.66 3.31
N ALA A 29 10.85 -5.52 2.42
CA ALA A 29 11.10 -5.41 0.99
C ALA A 29 10.45 -4.15 0.43
N ILE A 30 9.19 -3.89 0.80
CA ILE A 30 8.44 -2.69 0.41
C ILE A 30 9.15 -1.42 0.89
N ALA A 31 9.59 -1.37 2.14
CA ALA A 31 10.32 -0.22 2.68
C ALA A 31 11.65 0.04 1.96
N ARG A 32 12.34 -1.04 1.55
CA ARG A 32 13.58 -0.96 0.79
C ARG A 32 13.35 -0.38 -0.59
N ASP A 33 12.38 -0.93 -1.31
CA ASP A 33 12.06 -0.53 -2.69
C ASP A 33 11.44 0.87 -2.75
N ALA A 34 10.57 1.21 -1.79
CA ALA A 34 9.99 2.55 -1.67
C ALA A 34 10.99 3.59 -1.13
N CYS A 35 12.22 3.15 -0.85
CA CYS A 35 13.32 3.95 -0.33
C CYS A 35 12.89 4.82 0.86
N LEU A 36 12.15 4.22 1.81
CA LEU A 36 11.65 4.93 2.97
C LEU A 36 12.80 5.33 3.90
N PRO A 37 12.96 6.63 4.22
CA PRO A 37 14.00 7.08 5.12
C PRO A 37 13.65 6.76 6.58
N GLY A 38 14.67 6.44 7.38
CA GLY A 38 14.57 6.30 8.83
C GLY A 38 14.72 4.88 9.37
N ARG A 39 14.99 4.80 10.68
CA ARG A 39 15.19 3.53 11.40
C ARG A 39 13.90 2.69 11.48
N GLU A 40 12.76 3.37 11.44
CA GLU A 40 11.41 2.79 11.51
C GLU A 40 10.75 2.61 10.13
N ARG A 41 11.54 2.61 9.05
CA ARG A 41 11.03 2.46 7.68
C ARG A 41 10.11 1.24 7.47
N THR A 42 10.40 0.13 8.16
CA THR A 42 9.57 -1.08 8.10
C THR A 42 8.20 -0.83 8.74
N SER A 43 8.16 -0.27 9.95
CA SER A 43 6.91 0.08 10.64
C SER A 43 6.11 1.16 9.90
N ALA A 44 6.80 2.09 9.24
CA ALA A 44 6.18 3.06 8.35
C ALA A 44 5.54 2.39 7.14
N ALA A 45 6.25 1.45 6.48
CA ALA A 45 5.69 0.67 5.39
C ALA A 45 4.47 -0.14 5.84
N GLU A 46 4.52 -0.79 7.01
CA GLU A 46 3.38 -1.53 7.56
C GLU A 46 2.15 -0.63 7.73
N ARG A 47 2.30 0.52 8.38
CA ARG A 47 1.18 1.47 8.56
C ARG A 47 0.63 1.98 7.25
N ILE A 48 1.49 2.22 6.26
CA ILE A 48 1.07 2.63 4.92
C ILE A 48 0.31 1.50 4.23
N CYS A 49 0.80 0.27 4.30
CA CYS A 49 0.14 -0.91 3.74
C CYS A 49 -1.21 -1.19 4.41
N GLU A 50 -1.33 -1.03 5.74
CA GLU A 50 -2.61 -1.10 6.45
C GLU A 50 -3.59 0.00 5.99
N ALA A 51 -3.09 1.22 5.77
CA ALA A 51 -3.91 2.30 5.23
C ALA A 51 -4.36 2.04 3.79
N LEU A 52 -3.53 1.38 2.97
CA LEU A 52 -3.88 0.95 1.61
C LEU A 52 -4.89 -0.21 1.62
N GLU A 53 -4.75 -1.16 2.55
CA GLU A 53 -5.73 -2.24 2.76
C GLU A 53 -7.11 -1.69 3.11
N ARG A 54 -7.19 -0.74 4.06
CA ARG A 54 -8.45 -0.08 4.42
C ARG A 54 -9.10 0.69 3.27
N ARG A 55 -8.31 1.08 2.27
CA ARG A 55 -8.79 1.75 1.04
C ARG A 55 -9.09 0.77 -0.10
N GLY A 56 -8.91 -0.54 0.11
CA GLY A 56 -9.07 -1.54 -0.94
C GLY A 56 -8.01 -1.49 -2.04
N LEU A 57 -6.86 -0.85 -1.78
CA LEU A 57 -5.73 -0.70 -2.72
C LEU A 57 -4.69 -1.81 -2.58
N ALA A 58 -4.65 -2.46 -1.42
CA ALA A 58 -3.73 -3.55 -1.11
C ALA A 58 -4.44 -4.67 -0.37
N GLU A 59 -3.93 -5.89 -0.47
CA GLU A 59 -4.41 -7.04 0.29
C GLU A 59 -3.29 -7.58 1.16
N ARG A 60 -3.60 -7.80 2.43
CA ARG A 60 -2.70 -8.48 3.36
C ARG A 60 -2.91 -9.98 3.30
N GLY A 61 -1.81 -10.69 3.11
CA GLY A 61 -1.70 -12.14 3.22
C GLY A 61 -0.56 -12.56 4.15
N GLY A 62 -0.26 -13.86 4.13
CA GLY A 62 0.79 -14.46 4.96
C GLY A 62 0.37 -14.76 6.40
N SER A 63 1.33 -15.12 7.22
CA SER A 63 1.11 -15.48 8.63
C SER A 63 1.17 -14.26 9.53
N LYS A 64 0.56 -14.33 10.74
CA LYS A 64 0.57 -13.23 11.71
C LYS A 64 1.98 -12.70 12.05
N GLN A 65 3.00 -13.56 11.99
CA GLN A 65 4.40 -13.21 12.26
C GLN A 65 5.17 -12.67 11.04
N GLN A 66 4.68 -12.91 9.83
CA GLN A 66 5.29 -12.45 8.57
C GLN A 66 4.18 -11.99 7.62
N PRO A 67 3.56 -10.84 7.93
CA PRO A 67 2.54 -10.28 7.05
C PRO A 67 3.17 -9.91 5.71
N LYS A 68 2.44 -10.17 4.64
CA LYS A 68 2.81 -9.80 3.29
C LYS A 68 1.70 -8.99 2.68
N TRP A 69 2.04 -8.06 1.81
CA TRP A 69 1.08 -7.23 1.11
C TRP A 69 1.27 -7.36 -0.38
N ARG A 70 0.16 -7.47 -1.10
CA ARG A 70 0.13 -7.35 -2.55
C ARG A 70 -0.75 -6.18 -2.95
N ARG A 71 -0.51 -5.63 -4.13
CA ARG A 71 -1.42 -4.67 -4.74
C ARG A 71 -2.69 -5.38 -5.17
N LEU A 72 -3.84 -4.77 -4.90
CA LEU A 72 -5.08 -5.25 -5.49
C LEU A 72 -5.21 -4.66 -6.91
N PRO A 73 -5.49 -5.50 -7.92
CA PRO A 73 -5.67 -5.03 -9.30
C PRO A 73 -6.93 -4.15 -9.45
N ASN A 74 -7.82 -4.16 -8.46
CA ASN A 74 -9.19 -3.68 -8.60
C ASN A 74 -9.48 -2.33 -7.93
N SER A 75 -8.45 -1.57 -7.58
CA SER A 75 -8.64 -0.29 -6.90
C SER A 75 -8.56 0.86 -7.91
N ASP A 76 -9.64 0.98 -8.67
CA ASP A 76 -10.24 2.22 -9.18
C ASP A 76 -9.30 3.43 -9.35
N ILE A 77 -8.41 3.35 -10.33
CA ILE A 77 -8.06 4.51 -11.18
C ILE A 77 -8.73 4.36 -12.57
N ASP A 78 -9.32 3.19 -12.87
CA ASP A 78 -9.88 2.85 -14.17
C ASP A 78 -11.15 1.97 -14.05
N THR A 79 -12.19 2.45 -13.36
CA THR A 79 -13.55 1.86 -13.43
C THR A 79 -14.61 2.96 -13.50
N ALA A 80 -14.34 3.95 -14.35
CA ALA A 80 -15.34 4.89 -14.84
C ALA A 80 -15.33 4.99 -16.38
N ARG A 81 -15.28 3.84 -17.06
CA ARG A 81 -15.55 3.79 -18.51
C ARG A 81 -16.29 2.53 -18.92
N VAL A 82 -17.62 2.57 -18.81
CA VAL A 82 -18.56 2.04 -19.82
C VAL A 82 -19.91 2.73 -19.64
#